data_AF-K0F532-F1
#
_entry.id   AF-K0F532-F1
#
_cell.length_a   1.000
_cell.length_b   1.000
_cell.length_c   1.000
_cell.angle_alpha   90.00
_cell.angle_beta   90.00
_cell.angle_gamma   90.00
#
_symmetry.space_group_name_H-M   'P 1'
#
loop_
_entity.id
_entity.type
_entity.pdbx_description
1 polymer ?
#
loop_
_entity_poly.entity_id
_entity_poly.type
_entity_poly.pdbx_seq_one_letter_code
_entity_poly.pdbx_strand_id
1 'polypeptide(L)'
;MRPLIIPHGAWLQPARYDEVTVRLRRDGVDVTVPGLAGRSPAYAASKDTPSTYLAATEDRAIPPELVAHFRRRCETRVTSTGGHCPFLSRPADVVTVLHDHL
;
A
#
# COMPACT_ATOMS: atom_id res chain seq x y z
N MET A 1 -17.34 6.65 8.93
CA MET A 1 -16.37 5.93 8.08
C MET A 1 -15.06 5.82 8.83
N ARG A 2 -14.32 4.71 8.71
CA ARG A 2 -12.96 4.62 9.26
C ARG A 2 -12.03 5.42 8.32
N PRO A 3 -11.23 6.36 8.84
CA PRO A 3 -10.26 7.07 8.02
C PRO A 3 -9.19 6.10 7.49
N LEU A 4 -8.79 6.28 6.24
CA LEU A 4 -7.69 5.53 5.62
C LEU A 4 -6.38 6.29 5.79
N ILE A 5 -5.38 5.64 6.39
CA ILE A 5 -4.03 6.19 6.55
C ILE A 5 -3.08 5.40 5.67
N ILE A 6 -2.40 6.07 4.75
CA ILE A 6 -1.39 5.46 3.87
C ILE A 6 0.00 5.95 4.32
N PRO A 7 0.77 5.16 5.07
CA PRO A 7 2.17 5.47 5.32
C PRO A 7 2.97 5.31 4.01
N HIS A 8 3.78 6.31 3.66
CA HIS A 8 4.64 6.23 2.48
C HIS A 8 5.90 5.39 2.76
N GLY A 9 6.46 4.80 1.70
CA GLY A 9 7.73 4.06 1.78
C GLY A 9 8.93 4.93 2.16
N ALA A 10 10.04 4.27 2.49
CA ALA A 10 11.31 4.95 2.77
C ALA A 10 11.75 5.79 1.57
N TRP A 11 12.30 6.99 1.84
CA TRP A 11 12.73 7.99 0.84
C TRP A 11 11.62 8.55 -0.07
N LEU A 12 10.38 8.10 0.08
CA LEU A 12 9.24 8.67 -0.62
C LEU A 12 8.65 9.84 0.19
N GLN A 13 7.87 10.66 -0.50
CA GLN A 13 7.09 11.76 0.08
C GLN A 13 5.60 11.46 -0.11
N PRO A 14 4.70 12.06 0.70
CA PRO A 14 3.26 11.93 0.53
C PRO A 14 2.77 12.14 -0.91
N ALA A 15 3.37 13.09 -1.63
CA ALA A 15 3.04 13.43 -3.02
C ALA A 15 3.11 12.24 -4.01
N ARG A 16 3.83 11.17 -3.67
CA ARG A 16 3.90 9.97 -4.52
C ARG A 16 2.59 9.18 -4.58
N TYR A 17 1.64 9.48 -3.70
CA TYR A 17 0.32 8.88 -3.66
C TYR A 17 -0.78 9.82 -4.15
N ASP A 18 -0.44 11.00 -4.72
CA ASP A 18 -1.44 12.01 -5.07
C ASP A 18 -2.55 11.45 -5.97
N GLU A 19 -2.20 10.74 -7.03
CA GLU A 19 -3.21 10.17 -7.93
C GLU A 19 -4.11 9.13 -7.23
N VAL A 20 -3.54 8.30 -6.36
CA VAL A 20 -4.31 7.35 -5.53
C VAL A 20 -5.26 8.10 -4.61
N THR A 21 -4.79 9.14 -3.92
CA THR A 21 -5.64 9.92 -3.01
C THR A 21 -6.72 10.71 -3.74
N VAL A 22 -6.45 11.26 -4.93
CA VAL A 22 -7.45 11.95 -5.75
C VAL A 22 -8.57 11.00 -6.14
N ARG A 23 -8.25 9.78 -6.57
CA ARG A 23 -9.23 8.75 -6.91
C ARG A 23 -10.07 8.35 -5.71
N LEU A 24 -9.43 8.02 -4.58
CA LEU A 24 -10.13 7.65 -3.34
C LEU A 24 -11.05 8.77 -2.83
N ARG A 25 -10.58 10.03 -2.85
CA ARG A 25 -11.40 11.18 -2.41
C ARG A 25 -12.58 11.44 -3.33
N ARG A 26 -12.43 11.21 -4.64
CA ARG A 26 -13.55 11.28 -5.60
C ARG A 26 -14.65 10.27 -5.24
N ASP A 27 -14.25 9.13 -4.70
CA ASP A 27 -15.16 8.06 -4.26
C ASP A 27 -15.66 8.26 -2.81
N GLY A 28 -15.37 9.41 -2.19
CA GLY A 28 -15.85 9.76 -0.84
C GLY A 28 -15.02 9.18 0.30
N VAL A 29 -13.83 8.63 0.03
CA VAL A 29 -12.96 8.08 1.07
C VAL A 29 -12.16 9.19 1.75
N ASP A 30 -12.26 9.26 3.08
CA ASP A 30 -11.40 10.09 3.92
C ASP A 30 -10.01 9.46 4.04
N VAL A 31 -9.05 9.95 3.23
CA VAL A 31 -7.70 9.41 3.13
C VAL A 31 -6.62 10.46 3.45
N THR A 32 -5.67 10.05 4.29
CA THR A 32 -4.49 10.84 4.69
C THR A 32 -3.19 10.09 4.41
N VAL A 33 -2.20 10.81 3.87
CA VAL A 33 -0.83 10.33 3.63
C VAL A 33 0.12 11.17 4.49
N PRO A 34 0.45 10.75 5.73
CA PRO A 34 1.24 11.58 6.64
C PRO A 34 2.70 11.67 6.16
N GLY A 35 3.30 12.86 6.30
CA GLY A 35 4.75 13.02 6.16
C GLY A 35 5.47 12.41 7.35
N LEU A 36 6.19 11.31 7.15
CA LEU A 36 6.80 10.56 8.26
C LEU A 36 8.11 11.16 8.76
N ALA A 37 8.76 12.05 8.00
CA ALA A 37 10.03 12.70 8.36
C ALA A 37 11.14 11.70 8.78
N GLY A 38 11.20 10.56 8.09
CA GLY A 38 12.18 9.49 8.38
C GLY A 38 11.87 8.65 9.62
N ARG A 39 10.73 8.86 10.29
CA ARG A 39 10.32 8.06 11.45
C ARG A 39 9.81 6.68 11.04
N SER A 40 10.16 5.67 11.85
CA SER A 40 9.65 4.30 11.70
C SER A 40 8.66 3.98 12.83
N PRO A 41 7.61 3.17 12.57
CA PRO A 41 6.74 2.66 13.61
C PRO A 41 7.53 1.83 14.64
N ALA A 42 7.26 2.01 15.93
CA ALA A 42 7.90 1.26 17.00
C ALA A 42 7.37 -0.19 17.13
N TYR A 43 6.16 -0.44 16.64
CA TYR A 43 5.51 -1.75 16.72
C TYR A 43 4.59 -1.98 15.52
N ALA A 44 4.41 -3.24 15.14
CA ALA A 44 3.43 -3.67 14.14
C ALA A 44 2.29 -4.42 14.84
N ALA A 45 1.09 -3.82 14.86
CA ALA A 45 -0.10 -4.40 15.49
C ALA A 45 -0.84 -5.42 14.60
N SER A 46 -0.15 -6.06 13.66
CA SER A 46 -0.79 -6.76 12.53
C SER A 46 -1.35 -8.15 12.83
N LYS A 47 -1.27 -8.66 14.07
CA LYS A 47 -1.61 -10.08 14.33
C LYS A 47 -3.10 -10.38 14.21
N ASP A 48 -3.96 -9.45 14.64
CA ASP A 48 -5.42 -9.65 14.67
C ASP A 48 -6.16 -8.75 13.68
N THR A 49 -5.42 -8.07 12.79
CA THR A 49 -6.00 -7.19 11.78
C THR A 49 -5.95 -7.88 10.42
N PRO A 50 -7.10 -8.11 9.75
CA PRO A 50 -7.11 -8.63 8.39
C PRO A 50 -6.21 -7.80 7.48
N SER A 51 -5.40 -8.49 6.69
CA SER A 51 -4.33 -7.89 5.91
C SER A 51 -4.32 -8.41 4.48
N THR A 52 -4.07 -7.47 3.57
CA THR A 52 -3.93 -7.72 2.14
C THR A 52 -2.52 -7.38 1.70
N TYR A 53 -1.86 -8.32 1.00
CA TYR A 53 -0.56 -8.07 0.38
C TYR A 53 -0.71 -7.88 -1.13
N LEU A 54 -0.37 -6.69 -1.63
CA LEU A 54 -0.26 -6.38 -3.06
C LEU A 54 1.20 -6.53 -3.51
N ALA A 55 1.49 -7.59 -4.27
CA ALA A 55 2.82 -7.82 -4.83
C ALA A 55 2.93 -7.29 -6.26
N ALA A 56 3.97 -6.51 -6.56
CA ALA A 56 4.29 -6.14 -7.93
C ALA A 56 5.12 -7.26 -8.59
N THR A 57 4.70 -7.74 -9.77
CA THR A 57 5.26 -8.98 -10.37
C THR A 57 6.69 -8.82 -10.89
N GLU A 58 7.12 -7.58 -11.17
CA GLU A 58 8.44 -7.24 -11.69
C GLU A 58 9.22 -6.39 -10.66
N ASP A 59 8.90 -6.51 -9.37
CA ASP A 59 9.62 -5.86 -8.28
C ASP A 59 11.07 -6.35 -8.23
N ARG A 60 12.02 -5.42 -8.34
CA ARG A 60 13.46 -5.65 -8.19
C ARG A 60 14.06 -4.92 -6.99
N ALA A 61 13.25 -4.18 -6.24
CA ALA A 61 13.67 -3.46 -5.05
C ALA A 61 13.60 -4.35 -3.81
N ILE A 62 12.64 -5.28 -3.75
CA ILE A 62 12.47 -6.21 -2.64
C ILE A 62 12.87 -7.62 -3.06
N PRO A 63 13.74 -8.32 -2.29
CA PRO A 63 14.13 -9.68 -2.60
C PRO A 63 12.91 -10.63 -2.66
N PRO A 64 12.82 -11.55 -3.64
CA PRO A 64 11.67 -12.45 -3.82
C PRO A 64 11.33 -13.28 -2.58
N GLU A 65 12.33 -13.73 -1.83
CA GLU A 65 12.17 -14.47 -0.58
C GLU A 65 11.46 -13.62 0.50
N LEU A 66 11.71 -12.31 0.53
CA LEU A 66 11.09 -11.39 1.46
C LEU A 66 9.64 -11.10 1.07
N VAL A 67 9.37 -10.94 -0.24
CA VAL A 67 8.00 -10.85 -0.77
C VAL A 67 7.21 -12.11 -0.38
N ALA A 68 7.77 -13.30 -0.60
CA ALA A 68 7.13 -14.56 -0.24
C ALA A 68 6.91 -14.70 1.27
N HIS A 69 7.86 -14.23 2.08
CA HIS A 69 7.75 -14.22 3.54
C HIS A 69 6.57 -13.37 4.02
N PHE A 70 6.45 -12.13 3.56
CA PHE A 70 5.38 -11.24 3.99
C PHE A 70 4.02 -11.65 3.42
N ARG A 71 3.97 -11.98 2.12
CA ARG A 71 2.73 -12.40 1.45
C ARG A 71 2.07 -13.61 2.13
N ARG A 72 2.84 -14.55 2.68
CA ARG A 72 2.28 -15.72 3.38
C ARG A 72 1.54 -15.34 4.67
N ARG A 73 1.91 -14.24 5.32
CA ARG A 73 1.33 -13.78 6.58
C ARG A 73 -0.01 -13.05 6.42
N CYS A 74 -0.39 -12.71 5.19
CA CYS A 74 -1.64 -12.03 4.87
C CYS A 74 -2.73 -13.00 4.45
N GLU A 75 -3.98 -12.68 4.79
CA GLU A 75 -5.18 -13.41 4.42
C GLU A 75 -5.41 -13.29 2.91
N THR A 76 -5.32 -12.06 2.40
CA THR A 76 -5.56 -11.73 1.00
C THR A 76 -4.25 -11.39 0.30
N ARG A 77 -4.15 -11.84 -0.95
CA ARG A 77 -2.89 -11.93 -1.70
C ARG A 77 -3.10 -11.56 -3.17
N VAL A 78 -2.92 -10.28 -3.49
CA VAL A 78 -3.13 -9.73 -4.83
C VAL A 78 -1.80 -9.52 -5.54
N THR A 79 -1.82 -9.51 -6.87
CA THR A 79 -0.66 -9.18 -7.70
C THR A 79 -1.02 -8.05 -8.67
N SER A 80 -0.10 -7.14 -8.94
CA SER A 80 -0.21 -6.14 -10.01
C SER A 80 1.02 -6.22 -10.91
N THR A 81 0.81 -6.09 -12.21
CA THR A 81 1.90 -6.16 -13.19
C THR A 81 2.79 -4.93 -13.08
N GLY A 82 4.12 -5.11 -13.13
CA GLY A 82 5.09 -4.02 -13.13
C GLY A 82 5.99 -3.98 -11.89
N GLY A 83 6.75 -2.88 -11.76
CA GLY A 83 7.78 -2.72 -10.73
C GLY A 83 7.27 -2.29 -9.35
N HIS A 84 8.20 -2.03 -8.44
CA HIS A 84 8.00 -1.82 -6.99
C HIS A 84 6.90 -0.81 -6.59
N CYS A 85 6.62 0.19 -7.43
CA CYS A 85 5.74 1.31 -7.08
C CYS A 85 4.43 1.31 -7.88
N PRO A 86 3.50 0.34 -7.67
CA PRO A 86 2.23 0.30 -8.39
C PRO A 86 1.36 1.53 -8.12
N PHE A 87 1.53 2.21 -6.99
CA PHE A 87 0.83 3.48 -6.70
C PHE A 87 1.25 4.63 -7.63
N LEU A 88 2.38 4.53 -8.33
CA LEU A 88 2.80 5.47 -9.37
C LEU A 88 2.47 4.95 -10.78
N SER A 89 2.76 3.68 -11.07
CA SER A 89 2.61 3.13 -12.43
C SER A 89 1.18 2.66 -12.74
N ARG A 90 0.45 2.21 -11.71
CA ARG A 90 -0.89 1.59 -11.81
C ARG A 90 -1.81 2.02 -10.66
N PRO A 91 -2.02 3.34 -10.45
CA PRO A 91 -2.79 3.84 -9.32
C PRO A 91 -4.24 3.32 -9.31
N ALA A 92 -4.82 3.04 -10.48
CA ALA A 92 -6.16 2.43 -10.57
C ALA A 92 -6.22 1.05 -9.92
N ASP A 93 -5.24 0.16 -10.20
CA ASP A 93 -5.17 -1.16 -9.58
C ASP A 93 -5.07 -1.06 -8.04
N VAL A 94 -4.28 -0.10 -7.54
CA VAL A 94 -4.14 0.12 -6.10
C VAL A 94 -5.47 0.55 -5.47
N VAL A 95 -6.21 1.45 -6.13
CA VAL A 95 -7.52 1.91 -5.67
C VAL A 95 -8.54 0.77 -5.66
N THR A 96 -8.55 -0.08 -6.70
CA THR A 96 -9.41 -1.27 -6.73
C THR A 96 -9.13 -2.18 -5.54
N VAL A 97 -7.85 -2.50 -5.29
CA VAL A 97 -7.45 -3.34 -4.15
C VAL A 97 -7.87 -2.74 -2.81
N LEU A 98 -7.81 -1.42 -2.66
CA LEU A 98 -8.24 -0.75 -1.43
C LEU A 98 -9.76 -0.81 -1.26
N HIS A 99 -10.55 -0.60 -2.32
CA HIS A 99 -12.01 -0.72 -2.24
C HIS A 99 -12.49 -2.15 -1.97
N ASP A 100 -11.81 -3.15 -2.53
CA ASP A 100 -12.23 -4.55 -2.39
C ASP A 100 -11.93 -5.15 -1.00
N HIS A 101 -11.08 -4.49 -0.20
CA HIS A 101 -10.49 -5.08 1.01
C HIS A 101 -10.46 -4.16 2.24
N LEU A 102 -11.15 -3.02 2.23
CA LEU A 102 -11.32 -2.10 3.36
C LEU A 102 -12.78 -2.03 3.81
#